data_AF-A0A098ECP2-F1
#
_entry.id   AF-A0A098ECP2-F1
#
_cell.length_a   1.000
_cell.length_b   1.000
_cell.length_c   1.000
_cell.angle_alpha   90.00
_cell.angle_beta   90.00
_cell.angle_gamma   90.00
#
_symmetry.space_group_name_H-M   'P 1'
#
loop_
_entity.id
_entity.type
_entity.pdbx_description
1 polymer ?
#
loop_
_entity_poly.entity_id
_entity_poly.type
_entity_poly.pdbx_seq_one_letter_code
_entity_poly.pdbx_strand_id
1 'polypeptide(L)'
;MKDNDTIQSTLENLESPPLTYGNMILNKEKFIEVLVELNILQDLSSIRKRTSMLKDIITNPKKDTNGIVNIDANGDTVSLRKDVLISEFDQILESQTIERAKYI
;
A
#
# COMPACT_ATOMS: atom_id res chain seq x y z
N MET A 1 5.36 48.65 20.70
CA MET A 1 5.33 47.24 21.11
C MET A 1 4.05 46.68 20.50
N LYS A 2 4.07 46.14 19.29
CA LYS A 2 4.76 44.95 18.77
C LYS A 2 4.25 43.66 19.40
N ASP A 3 3.91 42.76 18.48
CA ASP A 3 3.71 41.32 18.59
C ASP A 3 2.30 40.84 18.98
N ASN A 4 1.68 39.86 18.34
CA ASN A 4 1.87 39.17 17.06
C ASN A 4 0.62 38.31 16.83
N ASP A 5 0.39 37.97 15.57
CA ASP A 5 -0.56 36.99 15.06
C ASP A 5 -0.86 35.80 16.00
N THR A 6 -2.13 35.46 16.14
CA THR A 6 -2.52 34.07 16.28
C THR A 6 -3.77 33.87 15.45
N ILE A 7 -3.55 33.67 14.15
CA ILE A 7 -4.47 32.93 13.31
C ILE A 7 -4.67 31.59 14.03
N GLN A 8 -5.79 31.45 14.72
CA GLN A 8 -6.27 30.16 15.19
C GLN A 8 -6.52 29.33 13.93
N SER A 9 -5.49 28.61 13.53
CA SER A 9 -5.56 27.59 12.49
C SER A 9 -6.53 26.54 12.99
N THR A 10 -7.78 26.62 12.54
CA THR A 10 -8.79 25.57 12.67
C THR A 10 -8.31 24.36 11.87
N LEU A 11 -7.41 23.58 12.47
CA LEU A 11 -6.98 22.25 12.03
C LEU A 11 -8.06 21.19 12.35
N GLU A 12 -9.31 21.59 12.56
CA GLU A 12 -10.41 20.74 13.02
C GLU A 12 -10.92 19.74 11.96
N ASN A 13 -10.25 19.62 10.81
CA ASN A 13 -10.64 18.68 9.74
C ASN A 13 -9.45 17.90 9.13
N LEU A 14 -8.35 17.73 9.88
CA LEU A 14 -7.28 16.80 9.49
C LEU A 14 -7.50 15.37 10.01
N GLU A 15 -8.64 15.09 10.65
CA GLU A 15 -8.99 13.72 11.01
C GLU A 15 -9.43 12.99 9.73
N SER A 16 -8.46 12.37 9.06
CA SER A 16 -8.77 11.26 8.16
C SER A 16 -9.46 10.17 8.98
N PRO A 17 -10.45 9.45 8.40
CA PRO A 17 -10.99 8.25 9.04
C PRO A 17 -9.81 7.38 9.47
N PRO A 18 -9.85 6.74 10.66
CA PRO A 18 -8.74 5.91 11.10
C PRO A 18 -8.49 4.90 10.00
N LEU A 19 -7.40 5.11 9.24
CA LEU A 19 -6.83 4.08 8.42
C LEU A 19 -6.63 2.93 9.39
N THR A 20 -6.94 1.72 8.97
CA THR A 20 -6.65 0.55 9.80
C THR A 20 -5.13 0.52 9.98
N TYR A 21 -4.63 1.19 11.02
CA TYR A 21 -3.23 1.35 11.43
C TYR A 21 -2.70 0.01 11.98
N GLY A 22 -3.04 -1.06 11.29
CA GLY A 22 -2.64 -2.41 11.59
C GLY A 22 -1.38 -2.74 10.81
N ASN A 23 -0.45 -3.38 11.50
CA ASN A 23 0.53 -4.18 10.80
C ASN A 23 -0.19 -5.38 10.18
N MET A 24 0.25 -5.77 8.99
CA MET A 24 -0.15 -6.99 8.33
C MET A 24 1.04 -7.92 8.23
N ILE A 25 0.80 -9.19 8.53
CA ILE A 25 1.80 -10.24 8.37
C ILE A 25 1.63 -10.80 6.97
N LEU A 26 2.70 -10.75 6.19
CA LEU A 26 2.74 -11.25 4.82
C LEU A 26 3.68 -12.44 4.74
N ASN A 27 3.33 -13.45 3.93
CA ASN A 27 4.29 -14.45 3.50
C ASN A 27 5.32 -13.76 2.58
N LYS A 28 6.59 -13.81 2.97
CA LYS A 28 7.66 -13.09 2.29
C LYS A 28 7.89 -13.62 0.87
N GLU A 29 7.97 -14.93 0.71
CA GLU A 29 8.21 -15.58 -0.59
C GLU A 29 7.10 -15.24 -1.59
N LYS A 30 5.84 -15.42 -1.19
CA LYS A 30 4.65 -15.14 -2.02
C LYS A 30 4.52 -13.67 -2.36
N PHE A 31 4.82 -12.79 -1.42
CA PHE A 31 4.78 -11.36 -1.68
C PHE A 31 5.86 -10.96 -2.70
N ILE A 32 7.09 -11.47 -2.57
CA ILE A 32 8.16 -11.23 -3.54
C ILE A 32 7.80 -11.81 -4.92
N GLU A 33 7.22 -13.00 -4.99
CA GLU A 33 6.76 -13.62 -6.24
C GLU A 33 5.82 -12.67 -7.01
N VAL A 34 4.83 -12.11 -6.33
CA VAL A 34 3.88 -11.15 -6.92
C VAL A 34 4.57 -9.84 -7.35
N LEU A 35 5.54 -9.35 -6.58
CA LEU A 35 6.32 -8.15 -6.96
C LEU A 35 7.21 -8.40 -8.18
N VAL A 36 7.82 -9.58 -8.30
CA VAL A 36 8.60 -9.98 -9.47
C VAL A 36 7.70 -10.06 -10.70
N GLU A 37 6.52 -10.66 -10.58
CA GLU A 37 5.51 -10.69 -11.64
C GLU A 37 5.11 -9.28 -12.08
N LEU A 38 4.90 -8.35 -11.14
CA LEU A 38 4.60 -6.95 -11.45
C LEU A 38 5.75 -6.27 -12.21
N ASN A 39 6.99 -6.55 -11.82
CA ASN A 39 8.18 -5.92 -12.41
C ASN A 39 8.44 -6.35 -13.88
N ILE A 40 8.05 -7.58 -14.25
CA ILE A 40 8.22 -8.07 -15.63
C ILE A 40 7.16 -7.54 -16.60
N LEU A 41 6.03 -7.04 -16.12
CA LEU A 41 4.96 -6.48 -16.97
C LEU A 41 5.48 -5.26 -17.75
N GLN A 42 5.11 -5.17 -19.03
CA GLN A 42 5.56 -4.10 -19.94
C GLN A 42 4.43 -3.19 -20.40
N ASP A 43 3.27 -3.27 -19.75
CA ASP A 43 2.13 -2.42 -20.05
C ASP A 43 1.46 -1.91 -18.78
N LEU A 44 1.07 -0.63 -18.81
CA LEU A 44 0.53 0.06 -17.65
C LEU A 44 -0.84 -0.49 -17.22
N SER A 45 -1.62 -1.01 -18.15
CA SER A 45 -2.94 -1.60 -17.87
C SER A 45 -2.81 -2.84 -17.00
N SER A 46 -1.91 -3.76 -17.36
CA SER A 46 -1.62 -4.97 -16.58
C SER A 46 -1.02 -4.64 -15.23
N ILE A 47 -0.09 -3.69 -15.15
CA ILE A 47 0.50 -3.23 -13.88
C ILE A 47 -0.61 -2.72 -12.95
N ARG A 48 -1.48 -1.83 -13.44
CA ARG A 48 -2.59 -1.29 -12.65
C ARG A 48 -3.57 -2.37 -12.22
N LYS A 49 -3.94 -3.28 -13.14
CA LYS A 49 -4.87 -4.38 -12.83
C LYS A 49 -4.30 -5.28 -11.74
N ARG A 50 -3.04 -5.70 -11.85
CA ARG A 50 -2.39 -6.59 -10.87
C ARG A 50 -2.16 -5.88 -9.54
N THR A 51 -1.77 -4.61 -9.56
CA THR A 51 -1.65 -3.76 -8.35
C THR A 51 -2.99 -3.61 -7.64
N SER A 52 -4.07 -3.37 -8.39
CA SER A 52 -5.43 -3.27 -7.84
C SER A 52 -5.86 -4.59 -7.16
N MET A 53 -5.58 -5.74 -7.77
CA MET A 53 -5.82 -7.04 -7.16
C MET A 53 -5.03 -7.22 -5.84
N LEU A 54 -3.77 -6.82 -5.82
CA LEU A 54 -2.93 -6.89 -4.62
C LEU A 54 -3.46 -5.97 -3.52
N LYS A 55 -3.81 -4.73 -3.87
CA LYS A 55 -4.45 -3.77 -2.95
C LYS A 55 -5.76 -4.33 -2.38
N ASP A 56 -6.56 -5.01 -3.21
CA ASP A 56 -7.81 -5.66 -2.80
C ASP A 56 -7.58 -6.75 -1.75
N ILE A 57 -6.53 -7.57 -1.93
CA ILE A 57 -6.12 -8.62 -0.98
C ILE A 57 -5.66 -7.99 0.35
N ILE A 58 -4.81 -6.97 0.31
CA ILE A 58 -4.34 -6.28 1.53
C ILE A 58 -5.49 -5.57 2.24
N THR A 59 -6.44 -5.01 1.50
CA THR A 59 -7.61 -4.35 2.08
C THR A 59 -8.57 -5.35 2.70
N ASN A 60 -8.83 -6.47 2.01
CA ASN A 60 -9.72 -7.53 2.44
C ASN A 60 -9.03 -8.91 2.30
N PRO A 61 -8.32 -9.38 3.35
CA PRO A 61 -7.58 -10.65 3.33
C PRO A 61 -8.43 -11.88 2.98
N LYS A 62 -9.77 -11.81 3.10
CA LYS A 62 -10.66 -12.90 2.67
C LYS A 62 -10.65 -13.13 1.15
N LYS A 63 -10.16 -12.16 0.37
CA LYS A 63 -9.95 -12.29 -1.08
C LYS A 63 -8.62 -12.95 -1.44
N ASP A 64 -7.76 -13.23 -0.46
CA ASP A 64 -6.47 -13.86 -0.70
C ASP A 64 -6.62 -15.34 -1.04
N THR A 65 -6.49 -15.66 -2.31
CA THR A 65 -6.47 -17.04 -2.80
C THR A 65 -5.06 -17.63 -2.90
N ASN A 66 -4.03 -16.79 -2.73
CA ASN A 66 -2.64 -17.13 -3.06
C ASN A 66 -1.76 -17.27 -1.80
N GLY A 67 -2.30 -16.95 -0.62
CA GLY A 67 -1.58 -17.06 0.65
C GLY A 67 -0.53 -15.97 0.82
N ILE A 68 -0.81 -14.75 0.32
CA ILE A 68 0.03 -13.56 0.49
C ILE A 68 -0.04 -13.07 1.94
N VAL A 69 -1.21 -13.11 2.56
CA VAL A 69 -1.47 -12.66 3.93
C VAL A 69 -1.45 -13.85 4.88
N ASN A 70 -0.64 -13.75 5.93
CA ASN A 70 -0.58 -14.75 7.00
C ASN A 70 -1.33 -14.27 8.25
N ILE A 71 -1.89 -15.24 8.99
CA ILE A 71 -2.58 -14.99 10.26
C ILE A 71 -1.57 -14.83 11.40
N ASP A 72 -0.47 -15.58 11.36
CA ASP A 72 0.58 -15.60 12.39
C ASP A 72 1.97 -15.41 11.79
N ALA A 73 2.87 -14.86 12.61
CA ALA A 73 4.28 -14.69 12.25
C ALA A 73 5.03 -16.02 12.35
N ASN A 74 5.76 -16.37 11.31
CA ASN A 74 6.71 -17.49 11.28
C ASN A 74 8.03 -17.06 10.62
N GLY A 75 8.97 -17.99 10.44
CA GLY A 75 10.30 -17.70 9.89
C GLY A 75 10.33 -17.12 8.46
N ASP A 76 9.24 -17.26 7.71
CA ASP A 76 9.10 -16.76 6.33
C ASP A 76 8.05 -15.64 6.21
N THR A 77 7.83 -14.90 7.30
CA THR A 77 6.90 -13.76 7.30
C THR A 77 7.60 -12.43 7.44
N VAL A 78 6.95 -11.38 6.94
CA VAL A 78 7.31 -9.99 7.20
C VAL A 78 6.09 -9.24 7.72
N SER A 79 6.29 -8.36 8.71
CA SER A 79 5.24 -7.49 9.25
C SER A 79 5.41 -6.10 8.66
N LEU A 80 4.44 -5.63 7.88
CA LEU A 80 4.46 -4.32 7.23
C LEU A 80 3.24 -3.49 7.62
N ARG A 81 3.43 -2.17 7.63
CA ARG A 81 2.36 -1.20 7.86
C ARG A 81 1.38 -1.21 6.68
N LYS A 82 0.12 -1.53 6.96
CA LYS A 82 -0.93 -1.65 5.92
C LYS A 82 -1.20 -0.33 5.21
N ASP A 83 -1.23 0.78 5.95
CA ASP A 83 -1.41 2.14 5.43
C ASP A 83 -0.32 2.52 4.44
N VAL A 84 0.94 2.20 4.76
CA VAL A 84 2.07 2.45 3.84
C VAL A 84 1.94 1.63 2.57
N LEU A 85 1.68 0.33 2.68
CA LEU A 85 1.49 -0.53 1.50
C LEU A 85 0.36 -0.03 0.60
N ILE A 86 -0.77 0.36 1.18
CA ILE A 86 -1.90 0.93 0.43
C ILE A 86 -1.48 2.23 -0.27
N SER A 87 -0.76 3.11 0.41
CA SER A 87 -0.22 4.35 -0.16
C SER A 87 0.71 4.10 -1.34
N GLU A 88 1.64 3.14 -1.23
CA GLU A 88 2.53 2.80 -2.35
C GLU A 88 1.75 2.25 -3.54
N PHE A 89 0.76 1.39 -3.31
CA PHE A 89 -0.10 0.88 -4.39
C PHE A 89 -0.94 1.99 -5.04
N ASP A 90 -1.40 2.97 -4.28
CA ASP A 90 -2.11 4.13 -4.82
C ASP A 90 -1.21 4.97 -5.73
N GLN A 91 0.04 5.20 -5.33
CA GLN A 91 1.01 5.89 -6.21
C GLN A 91 1.28 5.11 -7.51
N ILE A 92 1.36 3.78 -7.46
CA ILE A 92 1.51 2.94 -8.66
C ILE A 92 0.27 3.06 -9.54
N LEU A 93 -0.94 3.05 -8.97
CA LEU A 93 -2.20 3.17 -9.73
C LEU A 93 -2.33 4.53 -10.42
N GLU A 94 -1.85 5.60 -9.79
CA GLU A 94 -1.85 6.98 -10.31
C GLU A 94 -0.72 7.26 -11.32
N SER A 95 0.28 6.38 -11.42
CA SER A 95 1.43 6.55 -12.30
C SER A 95 1.02 6.68 -13.78
N GLN A 96 1.68 7.59 -14.50
CA GLN A 96 1.43 7.84 -15.93
C GLN A 96 2.41 7.11 -16.86
N THR A 97 3.54 6.63 -16.33
CA THR A 97 4.55 5.92 -17.10
C THR A 97 4.93 4.61 -16.41
N ILE A 98 5.39 3.64 -17.20
CA ILE A 98 5.81 2.33 -16.71
C ILE A 98 7.03 2.48 -15.79
N GLU A 99 7.96 3.36 -16.15
CA GLU A 99 9.17 3.63 -15.37
C GLU A 99 8.80 4.16 -13.99
N ARG A 100 7.83 5.08 -13.91
CA ARG A 100 7.36 5.60 -12.62
C ARG A 100 6.65 4.53 -11.81
N ALA A 101 5.83 3.70 -12.44
CA ALA A 101 5.12 2.60 -11.80
C ALA A 101 6.08 1.55 -11.20
N LYS A 102 7.23 1.30 -11.83
CA LYS A 102 8.23 0.31 -11.40
C LYS A 102 9.28 0.85 -10.43
N TYR A 103 9.41 2.18 -10.34
CA TYR A 103 10.36 2.82 -9.43
C TYR A 103 9.88 2.81 -7.98
N ILE A 104 8.56 2.93 -7.78
CA ILE A 104 7.89 2.85 -6.48
C ILE A 104 8.03 1.42 -5.95
#